data_AF-A0A2V6R4Y9-F1
#
_entry.id   AF-A0A2V6R4Y9-F1
#
_cell.length_a   1.000
_cell.length_b   1.000
_cell.length_c   1.000
_cell.angle_alpha   90.00
_cell.angle_beta   90.00
_cell.angle_gamma   90.00
#
_symmetry.space_group_name_H-M   'P 1'
#
loop_
_entity.id
_entity.type
_entity.pdbx_description
1 polymer ?
#
loop_
_entity_poly.entity_id
_entity_poly.type
_entity_poly.pdbx_seq_one_letter_code
_entity_poly.pdbx_strand_id
1 'polypeptide(L)'
;MKIPLSSGLDTRAARGAMTADEFLARFPEAPPDLAEEPVLQDYVRAFGPLLRLARKPTPCMRDGGDHPHAFYTRLVTDLAIYGMGLARRDRTLARLQATLDEYRRQPATFACTLVPRRPPGAPRSGCA
;
A
#
# COMPACT_ATOMS: atom_id res chain seq x y z
N MET A 1 16.66 -16.74 36.33
CA MET A 1 16.80 -17.01 34.89
C MET A 1 16.38 -15.77 34.11
N LYS A 2 17.28 -15.15 33.35
CA LYS A 2 16.97 -14.02 32.45
C LYS A 2 16.89 -14.57 31.03
N ILE A 3 15.73 -14.46 30.40
CA ILE A 3 15.54 -14.83 29.00
C ILE A 3 15.96 -13.62 28.15
N PRO A 4 16.99 -13.70 27.29
CA PRO A 4 17.28 -12.65 26.34
C PRO A 4 16.25 -12.75 25.20
N LEU A 5 15.16 -12.02 25.32
CA LEU A 5 14.30 -11.74 24.17
C LEU A 5 14.90 -10.55 23.41
N SER A 6 14.91 -10.67 22.07
CA SER A 6 15.03 -9.56 21.10
C SER A 6 16.40 -9.37 20.41
N SER A 7 16.81 -10.35 19.59
CA SER A 7 17.59 -10.06 18.36
C SER A 7 17.02 -10.76 17.12
N GLY A 8 15.91 -11.51 17.27
CA GLY A 8 15.27 -12.27 16.20
C GLY A 8 14.01 -11.64 15.60
N LEU A 9 13.50 -10.53 16.17
CA LEU A 9 12.32 -9.83 15.64
C LEU A 9 12.71 -8.90 14.48
N ASP A 10 13.84 -8.20 14.60
CA ASP A 10 14.37 -7.31 13.55
C ASP A 10 14.72 -8.07 12.26
N THR A 11 15.28 -9.28 12.39
CA THR A 11 15.66 -10.11 11.24
C THR A 11 14.48 -10.78 10.55
N ARG A 12 13.38 -11.05 11.28
CA ARG A 12 12.13 -11.57 10.67
C ARG A 12 11.30 -10.45 10.02
N ALA A 13 11.29 -9.25 10.61
CA ALA A 13 10.71 -8.06 9.99
C ALA A 13 11.44 -7.70 8.69
N ALA A 14 12.77 -7.82 8.65
CA ALA A 14 13.56 -7.58 7.44
C ALA A 14 13.31 -8.61 6.32
N ARG A 15 13.07 -9.90 6.65
CA ARG A 15 12.69 -10.93 5.65
C ARG A 15 11.23 -10.82 5.17
N GLY A 16 10.39 -10.06 5.87
CA GLY A 16 8.99 -9.83 5.51
C GLY A 16 8.72 -8.48 4.87
N ALA A 17 9.66 -7.55 4.92
CA ALA A 17 9.54 -6.23 4.30
C ALA A 17 9.58 -6.35 2.78
N MET A 18 8.64 -5.70 2.10
CA MET A 18 8.63 -5.60 0.65
C MET A 18 9.70 -4.59 0.22
N THR A 19 10.47 -4.90 -0.82
CA THR A 19 11.46 -3.97 -1.39
C THR A 19 10.84 -3.09 -2.47
N ALA A 20 11.49 -1.97 -2.81
CA ALA A 20 11.06 -1.12 -3.92
C ALA A 20 11.10 -1.88 -5.25
N ASP A 21 12.12 -2.71 -5.48
CA ASP A 21 12.20 -3.59 -6.65
C ASP A 21 11.05 -4.60 -6.72
N GLU A 22 10.70 -5.24 -5.59
CA GLU A 22 9.54 -6.15 -5.51
C GLU A 22 8.23 -5.40 -5.85
N PHE A 23 8.12 -4.15 -5.39
CA PHE A 23 6.96 -3.30 -5.67
C PHE A 23 6.85 -2.92 -7.15
N LEU A 24 7.94 -2.46 -7.77
CA LEU A 24 7.96 -2.10 -9.18
C LEU A 24 7.74 -3.30 -10.10
N ALA A 25 8.28 -4.48 -9.74
CA ALA A 25 8.04 -5.71 -10.48
C ALA A 25 6.55 -6.12 -10.45
N ARG A 26 5.85 -5.84 -9.34
CA ARG A 26 4.42 -6.13 -9.19
C ARG A 26 3.53 -5.08 -9.84
N PHE A 27 3.95 -3.82 -9.81
CA PHE A 27 3.21 -2.67 -10.32
C PHE A 27 4.08 -1.90 -11.32
N PRO A 28 4.17 -2.35 -12.59
CA PRO A 28 4.98 -1.69 -13.61
C PRO A 28 4.46 -0.30 -14.01
N GLU A 29 3.27 0.07 -13.52
CA GLU A 29 2.69 1.40 -13.63
C GLU A 29 3.27 2.41 -12.63
N ALA A 30 3.94 1.94 -11.58
CA ALA A 30 4.69 2.81 -10.69
C ALA A 30 6.03 3.17 -11.35
N PRO A 31 6.48 4.42 -11.19
CA PRO A 31 7.56 4.95 -11.99
C PRO A 31 8.92 4.52 -11.39
N PRO A 32 9.91 4.13 -12.22
CA PRO A 32 11.22 3.69 -11.71
C PRO A 32 12.06 4.85 -11.15
N ASP A 33 11.77 6.09 -11.53
CA ASP A 33 12.46 7.30 -11.05
C ASP A 33 12.25 7.59 -9.54
N LEU A 34 11.25 6.97 -8.93
CA LEU A 34 10.99 7.06 -7.49
C LEU A 34 11.59 5.87 -6.71
N ALA A 35 12.18 4.88 -7.37
CA ALA A 35 12.73 3.67 -6.73
C ALA A 35 13.77 3.99 -5.64
N GLU A 36 14.62 4.98 -5.92
CA GLU A 36 15.71 5.40 -5.03
C GLU A 36 15.25 6.44 -3.99
N GLU A 37 14.00 6.91 -4.07
CA GLU A 37 13.50 7.90 -3.12
C GLU A 37 13.30 7.26 -1.74
N PRO A 38 13.86 7.86 -0.67
CA PRO A 38 13.78 7.29 0.67
C PRO A 38 12.33 7.19 1.16
N VAL A 39 11.47 8.12 0.74
CA VAL A 39 10.03 8.08 1.04
C VAL A 39 9.38 6.83 0.47
N LEU A 40 9.74 6.41 -0.75
CA LEU A 40 9.15 5.22 -1.36
C LEU A 40 9.64 3.95 -0.65
N GLN A 41 10.93 3.91 -0.27
CA GLN A 41 11.51 2.78 0.46
C GLN A 41 10.84 2.58 1.83
N ASP A 42 10.63 3.66 2.58
CA ASP A 42 9.89 3.62 3.85
C ASP A 42 8.44 3.21 3.63
N TYR A 43 7.83 3.68 2.53
CA TYR A 43 6.45 3.37 2.16
C TYR A 43 6.25 1.87 1.89
N VAL A 44 7.07 1.28 1.02
CA VAL A 44 6.96 -0.15 0.69
C VAL A 44 7.33 -1.04 1.88
N ARG A 45 8.24 -0.59 2.75
CA ARG A 45 8.58 -1.29 3.99
C ARG A 45 7.41 -1.29 4.97
N ALA A 46 6.72 -0.17 5.14
CA ALA A 46 5.58 -0.03 6.05
C ALA A 46 4.34 -0.78 5.55
N PHE A 47 4.04 -0.67 4.25
CA PHE A 47 2.81 -1.22 3.65
C PHE A 47 3.00 -2.54 2.91
N GLY A 48 4.20 -3.12 2.91
CA GLY A 48 4.53 -4.34 2.16
C GLY A 48 3.52 -5.48 2.26
N PRO A 49 3.04 -5.86 3.47
CA PRO A 49 2.00 -6.87 3.60
C PRO A 49 0.69 -6.53 2.89
N LEU A 50 0.28 -5.26 2.90
CA LEU A 50 -0.94 -4.77 2.25
C LEU A 50 -0.74 -4.65 0.73
N LEU A 51 0.43 -4.20 0.29
CA LEU A 51 0.80 -4.08 -1.13
C LEU A 51 0.87 -5.45 -1.82
N ARG A 52 1.28 -6.50 -1.11
CA ARG A 52 1.22 -7.89 -1.60
C ARG A 52 -0.21 -8.41 -1.77
N LEU A 53 -1.15 -7.92 -0.96
CA LEU A 53 -2.57 -8.22 -1.11
C LEU A 53 -3.23 -7.34 -2.15
N ALA A 54 -2.69 -6.16 -2.43
CA ALA A 54 -3.27 -5.21 -3.36
C ALA A 54 -3.40 -5.82 -4.77
N ARG A 55 -4.60 -5.66 -5.35
CA ARG A 55 -4.93 -6.13 -6.70
C ARG A 55 -5.54 -5.00 -7.50
N LYS A 56 -5.02 -4.77 -8.70
CA LYS A 56 -5.54 -3.79 -9.64
C LYS A 56 -7.02 -4.08 -9.94
N PRO A 57 -7.90 -3.06 -9.86
CA PRO A 57 -9.30 -3.28 -10.16
C PRO A 57 -9.52 -3.56 -11.65
N THR A 58 -10.45 -4.46 -11.97
CA THR A 58 -10.83 -4.79 -13.35
C THR A 58 -12.07 -3.98 -13.78
N PRO A 59 -12.25 -3.70 -15.08
CA PRO A 59 -13.32 -2.82 -15.58
C PRO A 59 -14.75 -3.25 -15.24
N CYS A 60 -14.97 -4.55 -14.97
CA CYS A 60 -16.29 -5.08 -14.66
C CYS A 60 -16.70 -4.91 -13.19
N MET A 61 -15.86 -4.31 -12.34
CA MET A 61 -16.16 -4.13 -10.92
C MET A 61 -16.99 -2.87 -10.68
N ARG A 62 -18.22 -3.07 -10.15
CA ARG A 62 -19.23 -2.00 -10.01
C ARG A 62 -19.15 -1.24 -8.69
N ASP A 63 -18.63 -1.86 -7.62
CA ASP A 63 -18.69 -1.33 -6.24
C ASP A 63 -17.31 -1.20 -5.55
N GLY A 64 -16.24 -0.94 -6.31
CA GLY A 64 -14.90 -0.74 -5.72
C GLY A 64 -14.17 -2.00 -5.26
N GLY A 65 -14.81 -3.17 -5.36
CA GLY A 65 -14.22 -4.49 -5.14
C GLY A 65 -13.96 -4.85 -3.66
N ASP A 66 -13.44 -6.06 -3.43
CA ASP A 66 -13.01 -6.55 -2.11
C ASP A 66 -11.85 -5.74 -1.53
N HIS A 67 -11.51 -5.95 -0.25
CA HIS A 67 -10.41 -5.31 0.47
C HIS A 67 -9.08 -5.20 -0.33
N PRO A 68 -8.63 -6.22 -1.08
CA PRO A 68 -7.48 -6.13 -2.00
C PRO A 68 -7.52 -4.97 -3.02
N HIS A 69 -8.70 -4.63 -3.53
CA HIS A 69 -8.88 -3.56 -4.51
C HIS A 69 -8.85 -2.19 -3.85
N ALA A 70 -9.46 -2.07 -2.67
CA ALA A 70 -9.37 -0.85 -1.85
C ALA A 70 -7.91 -0.53 -1.49
N PHE A 71 -7.08 -1.55 -1.18
CA PHE A 71 -5.65 -1.34 -0.94
C PHE A 71 -4.91 -0.81 -2.18
N TYR A 72 -5.22 -1.31 -3.38
CA TYR A 72 -4.65 -0.77 -4.61
C TYR A 72 -5.09 0.69 -4.84
N THR A 73 -6.38 0.97 -4.68
CA THR A 73 -6.93 2.32 -4.87
C THR A 73 -6.32 3.33 -3.90
N ARG A 74 -6.08 2.94 -2.65
CA ARG A 74 -5.50 3.84 -1.65
C ARG A 74 -3.99 3.95 -1.71
N LEU A 75 -3.28 2.85 -1.94
CA LEU A 75 -1.82 2.82 -1.77
C LEU A 75 -1.03 2.93 -3.07
N VAL A 76 -1.63 2.55 -4.21
CA VAL A 76 -0.92 2.44 -5.50
C VAL A 76 -1.42 3.47 -6.53
N THR A 77 -2.67 3.94 -6.42
CA THR A 77 -3.27 4.81 -7.45
C THR A 77 -2.56 6.15 -7.61
N ASP A 78 -2.14 6.80 -6.52
CA ASP A 78 -1.39 8.07 -6.63
C ASP A 78 -0.04 7.88 -7.36
N LEU A 79 0.62 6.73 -7.17
CA LEU A 79 1.84 6.37 -7.88
C LEU A 79 1.56 6.05 -9.36
N ALA A 80 0.47 5.35 -9.65
CA ALA A 80 0.05 5.05 -11.02
C ALA A 80 -0.33 6.31 -11.80
N ILE A 81 -1.04 7.27 -11.16
CA ILE A 81 -1.39 8.57 -11.77
C ILE A 81 -0.11 9.35 -12.12
N TYR A 82 0.88 9.33 -11.25
CA TYR A 82 2.18 9.93 -11.55
C TYR A 82 2.91 9.19 -12.68
N GLY A 83 2.92 7.85 -12.69
CA GLY A 83 3.51 7.06 -13.77
C GLY A 83 2.88 7.31 -15.14
N MET A 84 1.60 7.70 -15.18
CA MET A 84 0.90 8.16 -16.40
C MET A 84 1.18 9.63 -16.76
N GLY A 85 2.02 10.35 -16.00
CA GLY A 85 2.33 11.76 -16.22
C GLY A 85 1.23 12.73 -15.81
N LEU A 86 0.23 12.28 -15.06
CA LEU A 86 -0.95 13.08 -14.66
C LEU A 86 -0.77 13.78 -13.30
N ALA A 87 0.28 13.45 -12.55
CA ALA A 87 0.63 14.10 -11.28
C ALA A 87 2.08 14.61 -11.31
N ARG A 88 2.40 15.57 -10.43
CA ARG A 88 3.75 16.09 -10.24
C ARG A 88 4.49 15.30 -9.16
N ARG A 89 5.80 15.12 -9.33
CA ARG A 89 6.69 14.37 -8.43
C ARG A 89 6.55 14.81 -6.97
N ASP A 90 6.74 16.10 -6.71
CA ASP A 90 6.69 16.65 -5.35
C ASP A 90 5.33 16.43 -4.68
N ARG A 91 4.23 16.52 -5.46
CA ARG A 91 2.88 16.25 -4.93
C ARG A 91 2.69 14.77 -4.60
N THR A 92 3.22 13.88 -5.42
CA THR A 92 3.17 12.44 -5.17
C THR A 92 3.96 12.10 -3.91
N LEU A 93 5.20 12.60 -3.77
CA LEU A 93 6.03 12.38 -2.59
C LEU A 93 5.38 12.95 -1.31
N ALA A 94 4.81 14.15 -1.37
CA ALA A 94 4.10 14.75 -0.24
C ALA A 94 2.88 13.91 0.20
N ARG A 95 2.16 13.31 -0.75
CA ARG A 95 1.03 12.40 -0.46
C ARG A 95 1.47 11.09 0.17
N LEU A 96 2.58 10.51 -0.31
CA LEU A 96 3.17 9.31 0.28
C LEU A 96 3.62 9.58 1.72
N GLN A 97 4.28 10.72 1.95
CA GLN A 97 4.69 11.13 3.28
C GLN A 97 3.50 11.33 4.22
N ALA A 98 2.43 12.00 3.76
CA ALA A 98 1.23 12.20 4.57
C ALA A 98 0.57 10.86 4.96
N THR A 99 0.53 9.91 4.02
CA THR A 99 0.02 8.55 4.27
C THR A 99 0.89 7.80 5.29
N LEU A 100 2.22 7.95 5.20
CA LEU A 100 3.15 7.37 6.18
C LEU A 100 2.97 8.00 7.57
N ASP A 101 2.78 9.31 7.64
CA ASP A 101 2.57 10.00 8.90
C ASP A 101 1.25 9.59 9.55
N GLU A 102 0.19 9.40 8.75
CA GLU A 102 -1.09 8.86 9.24
C GLU A 102 -0.92 7.43 9.76
N TYR A 103 -0.22 6.57 9.02
CA TYR A 103 0.11 5.22 9.48
C TYR A 103 0.93 5.21 10.77
N ARG A 104 1.95 6.07 10.89
CA ARG A 104 2.77 6.20 12.10
C ARG A 104 1.97 6.64 13.31
N ARG A 105 0.93 7.46 13.12
CA ARG A 105 0.03 7.87 14.21
C ARG A 105 -0.81 6.70 14.72
N GLN A 106 -1.27 5.80 13.84
CA GLN A 106 -2.20 4.73 14.20
C GLN A 106 -1.97 3.43 13.41
N PRO A 107 -0.84 2.73 13.61
CA PRO A 107 -0.47 1.60 12.75
C PRO A 107 -1.43 0.41 12.91
N ALA A 108 -2.01 0.22 14.10
CA ALA A 108 -2.92 -0.88 14.38
C ALA A 108 -4.30 -0.74 13.72
N THR A 109 -4.78 0.48 13.50
CA THR A 109 -6.13 0.75 12.95
C THR A 109 -6.09 1.26 11.51
N PHE A 110 -4.92 1.63 10.99
CA PHE A 110 -4.77 2.15 9.63
C PHE A 110 -5.29 1.18 8.56
N ALA A 111 -5.10 -0.13 8.71
CA ALA A 111 -5.65 -1.10 7.77
C ALA A 111 -7.20 -1.04 7.71
N CYS A 112 -7.86 -0.65 8.80
CA CYS A 112 -9.30 -0.45 8.85
C CYS A 112 -9.76 0.88 8.24
N THR A 113 -8.88 1.87 8.07
CA THR A 113 -9.21 3.15 7.39
C THR A 113 -9.04 3.04 5.88
N LEU A 114 -8.20 2.11 5.41
CA LEU A 114 -7.97 1.86 3.98
C LEU A 114 -9.17 1.27 3.26
N VAL A 115 -10.03 0.55 3.97
CA VAL A 115 -11.22 -0.07 3.40
C VAL A 115 -12.41 0.86 3.65
N PRO A 116 -13.11 1.33 2.59
CA PRO A 116 -14.32 2.10 2.78
C PRO A 116 -15.32 1.29 3.60
N ARG A 117 -15.91 1.91 4.63
CA ARG A 117 -16.96 1.27 5.43
C ARG A 117 -18.10 0.92 4.50
N ARG A 118 -18.40 -0.38 4.38
CA ARG A 118 -19.55 -0.86 3.61
C ARG A 118 -20.82 -0.25 4.22
N PRO A 119 -21.62 0.49 3.44
CA PRO A 119 -22.90 0.97 3.93
C PRO A 119 -23.81 -0.22 4.25
N PRO A 120 -24.64 -0.15 5.31
CA PRO A 120 -25.61 -1.21 5.62
C PRO A 120 -26.49 -1.47 4.39
N GLY A 121 -26.51 -2.72 3.90
CA GLY A 121 -27.36 -3.13 2.77
C GLY A 121 -26.72 -3.17 1.39
N ALA A 122 -25.42 -2.85 1.23
CA ALA A 122 -24.78 -2.97 -0.08
C ALA A 122 -24.76 -4.43 -0.59
N PRO A 123 -25.10 -4.71 -1.86
CA PRO A 123 -25.09 -6.06 -2.43
C PRO A 123 -23.68 -6.68 -2.38
N ARG A 124 -23.60 -8.02 -2.36
CA ARG A 124 -22.31 -8.72 -2.46
C ARG A 124 -21.83 -8.59 -3.91
N SER A 125 -20.60 -8.12 -4.11
CA SER A 125 -19.93 -8.16 -5.41
C SER A 125 -19.61 -9.61 -5.77
N GLY A 126 -20.58 -10.32 -6.32
CA GLY A 126 -20.39 -11.60 -6.99
C GLY A 126 -20.74 -11.44 -8.46
N CYS A 127 -19.86 -11.87 -9.36
CA CYS A 127 -20.20 -11.99 -10.77
C CYS A 127 -21.35 -13.00 -10.92
N ALA A 128 -22.41 -12.60 -11.64
CA ALA A 128 -23.43 -13.51 -12.16
C ALA A 128 -22.94 -14.18 -13.44
#